data_AF-A0A7V3CPP0-F1
#
_entry.id   AF-A0A7V3CPP0-F1
#
_cell.length_a   1.000
_cell.length_b   1.000
_cell.length_c   1.000
_cell.angle_alpha   90.00
_cell.angle_beta   90.00
_cell.angle_gamma   90.00
#
_symmetry.space_group_name_H-M   'P 1'
#
loop_
_entity.id
_entity.type
_entity.pdbx_description
1 polymer ?
#
loop_
_entity_poly.entity_id
_entity_poly.type
_entity_poly.pdbx_seq_one_letter_code
_entity_poly.pdbx_strand_id
1 'polypeptide(L)'
;MRRDTIRELFAMVSGVRGHGDASVHHGGFAGGLVALEGNLKDFSLEDMFRLLQTGAKTGTLHVDGPSEAVVCFRDGEVLFAGTAGGNEPAAKRLVNAGIVSEKQVRQAQGLMKIQKKDRAGRKLGQILVDEGYLEAAVIEQFVRDQVADALFDLLRWEEGELRFVPDEACADGDLGISVPVDSVLTDAAKRLELWNKIKEKIPSLDTRFAMASGPGARNGEINLKPREWMLLCYLHGSRSVRELVELTGYSDFETARILYGMYAGGLIGRVGPAGEPLDD
;
A
#
# COMPACT_ATOMS: atom_id res chain seq x y z
N MET A 1 -8.17 -30.38 9.70
CA MET A 1 -7.60 -30.08 11.01
C MET A 1 -7.23 -28.60 11.02
N ARG A 2 -8.04 -27.71 11.62
CA ARG A 2 -7.75 -26.27 11.89
C ARG A 2 -8.96 -25.43 12.39
N ARG A 3 -10.16 -25.99 12.54
CA ARG A 3 -11.28 -25.27 13.21
C ARG A 3 -11.05 -25.08 14.72
N ASP A 4 -10.35 -26.02 15.36
CA ASP A 4 -10.08 -25.95 16.80
C ASP A 4 -8.91 -25.00 17.13
N THR A 5 -7.89 -24.93 16.27
CA THR A 5 -6.74 -24.01 16.42
C THR A 5 -7.15 -22.54 16.33
N ILE A 6 -8.10 -22.20 15.45
CA ILE A 6 -8.64 -20.84 15.35
C ILE A 6 -9.44 -20.47 16.60
N ARG A 7 -10.17 -21.42 17.20
CA ARG A 7 -10.93 -21.20 18.45
C ARG A 7 -10.02 -20.94 19.65
N GLU A 8 -8.89 -21.65 19.75
CA GLU A 8 -7.90 -21.45 20.80
C GLU A 8 -7.17 -20.10 20.66
N LEU A 9 -6.85 -19.68 19.44
CA LEU A 9 -6.34 -18.33 19.16
C LEU A 9 -7.36 -17.24 19.50
N PHE A 10 -8.64 -17.43 19.15
CA PHE A 10 -9.72 -16.52 19.56
C PHE A 10 -9.85 -16.42 21.07
N ALA A 11 -9.68 -17.52 21.82
CA ALA A 11 -9.71 -17.52 23.27
C ALA A 11 -8.51 -16.78 23.89
N MET A 12 -7.31 -16.91 23.32
CA MET A 12 -6.12 -16.15 23.71
C MET A 12 -6.31 -14.64 23.48
N VAL A 13 -6.86 -14.25 22.32
CA VAL A 13 -7.09 -12.84 21.95
C VAL A 13 -8.17 -12.15 22.80
N SER A 14 -9.13 -12.93 23.30
CA SER A 14 -10.22 -12.48 24.18
C SER A 14 -9.84 -12.47 25.66
N GLY A 15 -8.80 -13.22 26.03
CA GLY A 15 -8.43 -13.54 27.43
C GLY A 15 -7.32 -12.70 28.05
N VAL A 16 -6.60 -11.87 27.29
CA VAL A 16 -5.54 -11.01 27.86
C VAL A 16 -6.15 -9.79 28.57
N ARG A 17 -6.77 -10.04 29.73
CA ARG A 17 -6.70 -9.14 30.88
C ARG A 17 -5.61 -9.70 31.78
N GLY A 18 -4.55 -8.91 31.93
CA GLY A 18 -3.23 -9.28 32.43
C GLY A 18 -3.16 -10.40 33.48
N HIS A 19 -2.27 -11.35 33.23
CA HIS A 19 -1.30 -11.87 34.20
C HIS A 19 -0.14 -12.48 33.40
N GLY A 20 1.08 -12.05 33.74
CA GLY A 20 2.28 -12.49 33.06
C GLY A 20 2.64 -13.93 33.41
N ASP A 21 3.19 -14.65 32.44
CA ASP A 21 4.43 -15.38 32.66
C ASP A 21 5.18 -15.53 31.33
N ALA A 22 6.49 -15.36 31.41
CA ALA A 22 7.39 -15.23 30.27
C ALA A 22 8.06 -16.58 29.94
N SER A 23 8.30 -16.83 28.65
CA SER A 23 9.43 -17.69 28.25
C SER A 23 9.97 -17.19 26.92
N VAL A 24 11.15 -16.56 26.98
CA VAL A 24 11.83 -15.90 25.85
C VAL A 24 13.13 -16.65 25.57
N HIS A 25 13.45 -16.91 24.31
CA HIS A 25 14.83 -17.01 23.87
C HIS A 25 15.08 -16.29 22.52
N HIS A 26 15.71 -15.11 22.68
CA HIS A 26 16.81 -14.50 21.93
C HIS A 26 16.65 -14.01 20.46
N GLY A 27 16.43 -12.70 20.37
CA GLY A 27 16.84 -11.81 19.26
C GLY A 27 16.39 -10.38 19.59
N GLY A 28 17.31 -9.52 20.03
CA GLY A 28 17.01 -8.29 20.78
C GLY A 28 16.34 -7.17 19.98
N PHE A 29 15.14 -6.78 20.40
CA PHE A 29 14.55 -5.44 20.21
C PHE A 29 13.82 -5.03 21.50
N ALA A 30 13.85 -3.74 21.83
CA ALA A 30 13.40 -3.23 23.11
C ALA A 30 11.86 -3.18 23.23
N GLY A 31 11.30 -4.09 24.04
CA GLY A 31 10.31 -3.74 25.07
C GLY A 31 8.89 -3.35 24.65
N GLY A 32 8.23 -4.14 23.81
CA GLY A 32 6.76 -4.21 23.70
C GLY A 32 6.26 -5.59 24.08
N LEU A 33 5.14 -5.70 24.81
CA LEU A 33 4.57 -7.01 25.14
C LEU A 33 3.94 -7.59 23.87
N VAL A 34 4.54 -8.62 23.29
CA VAL A 34 4.02 -9.28 22.08
C VAL A 34 2.76 -10.05 22.45
N ALA A 35 1.65 -9.82 21.74
CA ALA A 35 0.39 -10.53 22.00
C ALA A 35 0.11 -11.66 21.02
N LEU A 36 0.61 -11.56 19.78
CA LEU A 36 0.47 -12.60 18.76
C LEU A 36 1.77 -12.73 17.98
N GLU A 37 2.21 -13.96 17.76
CA GLU A 37 3.36 -14.31 16.94
C GLU A 37 3.01 -15.55 16.10
N GLY A 38 3.52 -15.61 14.87
CA GLY A 38 3.28 -16.70 13.94
C GLY A 38 4.01 -16.48 12.61
N ASN A 39 3.75 -17.33 11.62
CA ASN A 39 4.36 -17.21 10.29
C ASN A 39 3.30 -17.25 9.17
N LEU A 40 3.66 -16.77 7.98
CA LEU A 40 2.80 -16.71 6.80
C LEU A 40 2.40 -18.09 6.24
N LYS A 41 3.14 -19.17 6.56
CA LYS A 41 2.81 -20.55 6.15
C LYS A 41 1.64 -21.11 6.96
N ASP A 42 1.57 -20.76 8.23
CA ASP A 42 0.58 -21.27 9.16
C ASP A 42 -0.65 -20.37 9.23
N PHE A 43 -0.47 -19.05 9.09
CA PHE A 43 -1.53 -18.05 9.13
C PHE A 43 -1.43 -17.12 7.93
N SER A 44 -2.47 -17.12 7.11
CA SER A 44 -2.54 -16.16 6.00
C SER A 44 -2.61 -14.73 6.54
N LEU A 45 -2.04 -13.78 5.80
CA LEU A 45 -2.11 -12.37 6.16
C LEU A 45 -3.57 -11.89 6.23
N GLU A 46 -4.44 -12.39 5.36
CA GLU A 46 -5.88 -12.10 5.39
C GLU A 46 -6.54 -12.53 6.70
N ASP A 47 -6.25 -13.75 7.17
CA ASP A 47 -6.81 -14.26 8.42
C ASP A 47 -6.33 -13.44 9.62
N MET A 48 -5.06 -13.02 9.63
CA MET A 48 -4.52 -12.13 10.65
C MET A 48 -5.23 -10.78 10.66
N PHE A 49 -5.49 -10.20 9.50
CA PHE A 49 -6.22 -8.92 9.39
C PHE A 49 -7.65 -9.06 9.90
N ARG A 50 -8.36 -10.12 9.50
CA ARG A 50 -9.73 -10.39 10.00
C ARG A 50 -9.76 -10.66 11.50
N LEU A 51 -8.74 -11.32 12.05
CA LEU A 51 -8.60 -11.55 13.49
C LEU A 51 -8.45 -10.21 14.25
N LEU A 52 -7.57 -9.33 13.77
CA LEU A 52 -7.35 -8.01 14.38
C LEU A 52 -8.59 -7.11 14.25
N GLN A 53 -9.29 -7.17 13.11
CA GLN A 53 -10.57 -6.49 12.87
C GLN A 53 -11.65 -6.97 13.85
N THR A 54 -11.86 -8.28 13.94
CA THR A 54 -12.90 -8.88 14.80
C THR A 54 -12.64 -8.60 16.28
N GLY A 55 -11.36 -8.61 16.68
CA GLY A 55 -10.94 -8.28 18.03
C GLY A 55 -10.86 -6.79 18.34
N ALA A 56 -11.22 -5.91 17.40
CA ALA A 56 -11.09 -4.45 17.49
C ALA A 56 -9.72 -4.01 18.03
N LYS A 57 -8.64 -4.63 17.56
CA LYS A 57 -7.30 -4.43 18.11
C LYS A 57 -6.68 -3.12 17.65
N THR A 58 -5.96 -2.49 18.57
CA THR A 58 -5.10 -1.32 18.33
C THR A 58 -3.66 -1.71 18.59
N GLY A 59 -2.76 -1.34 17.70
CA GLY A 59 -1.34 -1.71 17.78
C GLY A 59 -0.70 -1.86 16.40
N THR A 60 0.49 -2.42 16.35
CA THR A 60 1.25 -2.56 15.11
C THR A 60 1.57 -4.03 14.83
N LEU A 61 1.24 -4.47 13.62
CA LEU A 61 1.64 -5.75 13.06
C LEU A 61 2.95 -5.56 12.29
N HIS A 62 3.98 -6.27 12.71
CA HIS A 62 5.25 -6.38 12.00
C HIS A 62 5.24 -7.65 11.17
N VAL A 63 5.75 -7.54 9.95
CA VAL A 63 5.93 -8.66 9.02
C VAL A 63 7.38 -8.64 8.56
N ASP A 64 8.11 -9.72 8.82
CA ASP A 64 9.50 -9.89 8.41
C ASP A 64 9.60 -10.97 7.34
N GLY A 65 9.99 -10.60 6.13
CA GLY A 65 10.08 -11.48 4.96
C GLY A 65 11.22 -11.05 4.03
N PRO A 66 10.99 -10.94 2.70
CA PRO A 66 11.98 -10.36 1.79
C PRO A 66 12.40 -8.93 2.16
N SER A 67 11.55 -8.22 2.90
CA SER A 67 11.84 -6.94 3.54
C SER A 67 11.05 -6.86 4.85
N GLU A 68 11.35 -5.87 5.69
CA GLU A 68 10.53 -5.60 6.89
C GLU A 68 9.35 -4.70 6.52
N ALA A 69 8.16 -5.02 7.02
CA ALA A 69 6.95 -4.23 6.82
C ALA A 69 6.17 -4.06 8.11
N VAL A 70 5.42 -2.96 8.18
CA VAL A 70 4.59 -2.59 9.31
C VAL A 70 3.18 -2.27 8.84
N VAL A 71 2.20 -2.70 9.62
CA VAL A 71 0.78 -2.38 9.42
C VAL A 71 0.22 -1.94 10.76
N CYS A 72 -0.25 -0.70 10.80
CA CYS A 72 -0.75 -0.10 12.02
C CYS A 72 -2.29 -0.20 12.06
N PHE A 73 -2.82 -0.67 13.19
CA PHE A 73 -4.24 -0.86 13.43
C PHE A 73 -4.74 0.05 14.55
N ARG A 74 -5.99 0.51 14.41
CA ARG A 74 -6.75 1.23 15.44
C ARG A 74 -8.18 0.75 15.42
N ASP A 75 -8.63 0.22 16.54
CA ASP A 75 -10.00 -0.29 16.74
C ASP A 75 -10.43 -1.30 15.66
N GLY A 76 -9.48 -2.13 15.18
CA GLY A 76 -9.71 -3.11 14.13
C GLY A 76 -9.69 -2.57 12.69
N GLU A 77 -9.42 -1.28 12.50
CA GLU A 77 -9.23 -0.65 11.20
C GLU A 77 -7.75 -0.36 10.92
N VAL A 78 -7.38 -0.23 9.64
CA VAL A 78 -5.99 0.04 9.23
C VAL A 78 -5.77 1.53 9.09
N LEU A 79 -4.75 2.08 9.73
CA LEU A 79 -4.38 3.50 9.60
C LEU A 79 -3.17 3.72 8.68
N PHE A 80 -2.34 2.70 8.52
CA PHE A 80 -1.10 2.76 7.76
C PHE A 80 -0.58 1.36 7.43
N ALA A 81 0.07 1.22 6.28
CA ALA A 81 0.86 0.04 5.93
C ALA A 81 2.05 0.46 5.03
N GLY A 82 3.20 -0.20 5.18
CA GLY A 82 4.36 -0.01 4.32
C GLY A 82 5.64 -0.64 4.89
N THR A 83 6.79 -0.39 4.24
CA THR A 83 8.10 -0.91 4.65
C THR A 83 8.62 -0.28 5.96
N ALA A 84 9.18 -1.09 6.86
CA ALA A 84 9.80 -0.57 8.09
C ALA A 84 11.02 0.31 7.75
N GLY A 85 11.14 1.47 8.40
CA GLY A 85 12.30 2.38 8.26
C GLY A 85 12.50 3.04 6.88
N GLY A 86 11.72 2.69 5.86
CA GLY A 86 11.87 3.18 4.49
C GLY A 86 10.78 4.17 4.04
N ASN A 87 9.78 4.45 4.87
CA ASN A 87 8.63 5.23 4.44
C ASN A 87 8.86 6.74 4.50
N GLU A 88 8.55 7.38 3.38
CA GLU A 88 8.49 8.82 3.31
C GLU A 88 7.40 9.36 4.27
N PRO A 89 7.66 10.45 5.02
CA PRO A 89 6.68 11.04 5.93
C PRO A 89 5.35 11.33 5.22
N ALA A 90 4.22 11.04 5.86
CA ALA A 90 2.89 11.21 5.25
C ALA A 90 2.66 12.60 4.66
N ALA A 91 3.22 13.63 5.32
CA ALA A 91 3.20 15.01 4.85
C ALA A 91 3.80 15.18 3.44
N LYS A 92 4.96 14.57 3.20
CA LYS A 92 5.67 14.68 1.92
C LYS A 92 4.97 13.85 0.84
N ARG A 93 4.40 12.69 1.21
CA ARG A 93 3.59 11.86 0.29
C ARG A 93 2.32 12.59 -0.19
N LEU A 94 1.64 13.31 0.70
CA LEU A 94 0.47 14.13 0.33
C LEU A 94 0.85 15.27 -0.64
N VAL A 95 2.02 15.89 -0.46
CA VAL A 95 2.53 16.94 -1.37
C VAL A 95 2.94 16.36 -2.71
N ASN A 96 3.69 15.25 -2.72
CA ASN A 96 4.13 14.57 -3.93
C ASN A 96 2.94 14.04 -4.75
N ALA A 97 1.85 13.66 -4.09
CA ALA A 97 0.60 13.30 -4.74
C ALA A 97 -0.18 14.51 -5.29
N GLY A 98 0.24 15.75 -5.01
CA GLY A 98 -0.44 16.97 -5.43
C GLY A 98 -1.78 17.22 -4.71
N ILE A 99 -2.07 16.46 -3.65
CA ILE A 99 -3.33 16.53 -2.90
C ILE A 99 -3.37 17.81 -2.05
N VAL A 100 -2.20 18.23 -1.55
CA VAL A 100 -2.01 19.47 -0.79
C VAL A 100 -0.71 20.14 -1.20
N SER A 101 -0.65 21.46 -1.08
CA SER A 101 0.58 22.23 -1.24
C SER A 101 1.46 22.13 0.00
N GLU A 102 2.78 22.34 -0.17
CA GLU A 102 3.69 22.46 0.98
C GLU A 102 3.28 23.56 1.96
N LYS A 103 2.68 24.65 1.47
CA LYS A 103 2.20 25.74 2.30
C LYS A 103 1.09 25.26 3.24
N GLN A 104 0.12 24.52 2.73
CA GLN A 104 -0.98 23.95 3.53
C GLN A 104 -0.45 22.96 4.56
N VAL A 105 0.51 22.10 4.19
CA VAL A 105 1.17 21.18 5.13
C VAL A 105 1.89 21.94 6.24
N ARG A 106 2.68 22.97 5.92
CA ARG A 106 3.37 23.79 6.92
C ARG A 106 2.39 24.47 7.88
N GLN A 107 1.27 24.98 7.36
CA GLN A 107 0.22 25.60 8.18
C GLN A 107 -0.42 24.57 9.13
N ALA A 108 -0.82 23.40 8.62
CA ALA A 108 -1.40 22.33 9.42
C ALA A 108 -0.45 21.80 10.50
N GLN A 109 0.84 21.64 10.18
CA GLN A 109 1.87 21.26 11.16
C GLN A 109 2.08 22.36 12.23
N GLY A 110 1.98 23.63 11.86
CA GLY A 110 2.01 24.76 12.79
C GLY A 110 0.87 24.66 13.80
N LEU A 111 -0.36 24.43 13.31
CA LEU A 111 -1.56 24.22 14.14
C LEU A 111 -1.41 23.00 15.06
N MET A 112 -0.75 21.94 14.59
CA MET A 112 -0.51 20.72 15.37
C MET A 112 0.37 20.97 16.60
N LYS A 113 1.35 21.88 16.52
CA LYS A 113 2.26 22.21 17.63
C LYS A 113 1.63 23.09 18.71
N ILE A 114 0.62 23.89 18.35
CA ILE A 114 -0.02 24.88 19.23
C ILE A 114 -1.39 24.42 19.74
N GLN A 115 -1.72 23.13 19.61
CA GLN A 115 -3.02 22.60 20.00
C GLN A 115 -3.32 22.95 21.47
N LYS A 116 -4.46 23.64 21.68
CA LYS A 116 -5.03 23.86 23.01
C LYS A 116 -5.46 22.51 23.61
N LYS A 117 -5.54 22.42 24.95
CA LYS A 117 -5.86 21.17 25.69
C LYS A 117 -7.13 20.46 25.20
N ASP A 118 -8.11 21.20 24.67
CA ASP A 118 -9.39 20.73 24.15
C ASP A 118 -9.32 20.11 22.73
N ARG A 119 -8.24 20.35 21.97
CA ARG A 119 -8.00 19.76 20.64
C ARG A 119 -6.68 18.99 20.54
N ALA A 120 -6.09 18.63 21.69
CA ALA A 120 -4.84 17.91 21.77
C ALA A 120 -4.98 16.50 21.18
N GLY A 121 -4.06 16.11 20.31
CA GLY A 121 -3.99 14.79 19.69
C GLY A 121 -4.46 14.71 18.24
N ARG A 122 -4.96 15.80 17.65
CA ARG A 122 -5.32 15.81 16.22
C ARG A 122 -4.09 15.57 15.35
N LYS A 123 -4.21 14.65 14.40
CA LYS A 123 -3.14 14.31 13.46
C LYS A 123 -3.18 15.19 12.21
N LEU A 124 -2.10 15.18 11.43
CA LEU A 124 -1.94 16.04 10.25
C LEU A 124 -3.14 15.96 9.30
N GLY A 125 -3.63 14.76 9.00
CA GLY A 125 -4.75 14.55 8.09
C GLY A 125 -6.06 15.17 8.59
N GLN A 126 -6.38 14.94 9.86
CA GLN A 126 -7.54 15.56 10.52
C GLN A 126 -7.46 17.10 10.48
N ILE A 127 -6.26 17.67 10.66
CA ILE A 127 -6.07 19.12 10.57
C ILE A 127 -6.31 19.63 9.14
N LEU A 128 -5.79 18.94 8.13
CA LEU A 128 -6.01 19.33 6.74
C LEU A 128 -7.49 19.32 6.37
N VAL A 129 -8.27 18.38 6.91
CA VAL A 129 -9.71 18.29 6.69
C VAL A 129 -10.47 19.41 7.41
N ASP A 130 -10.25 19.57 8.71
CA ASP A 130 -11.02 20.55 9.50
C ASP A 130 -10.73 22.00 9.09
N GLU A 131 -9.53 22.29 8.58
CA GLU A 131 -9.18 23.62 8.04
C GLU A 131 -9.67 23.81 6.59
N GLY A 132 -10.33 22.82 6.00
CA GLY A 132 -10.90 22.89 4.65
C GLY A 132 -9.86 22.86 3.53
N TYR A 133 -8.63 22.44 3.81
CA TYR A 133 -7.59 22.29 2.78
C TYR A 133 -7.77 21.03 1.93
N LEU A 134 -8.47 20.03 2.48
CA LEU A 134 -8.68 18.74 1.86
C LEU A 134 -10.03 18.15 2.28
N GLU A 135 -10.76 17.54 1.36
CA GLU A 135 -12.00 16.83 1.72
C GLU A 135 -11.69 15.49 2.42
N ALA A 136 -12.55 15.11 3.37
CA ALA A 136 -12.41 13.85 4.12
C ALA A 136 -12.34 12.62 3.19
N ALA A 137 -13.17 12.59 2.15
CA ALA A 137 -13.19 11.50 1.17
C ALA A 137 -11.87 11.38 0.40
N VAL A 138 -11.19 12.50 0.11
CA VAL A 138 -9.93 12.48 -0.64
C VAL A 138 -8.80 11.93 0.22
N ILE A 139 -8.73 12.30 1.50
CA ILE A 139 -7.70 11.74 2.39
C ILE A 139 -7.97 10.28 2.74
N GLU A 140 -9.23 9.90 2.93
CA GLU A 140 -9.60 8.49 3.15
C GLU A 140 -9.20 7.63 1.95
N GLN A 141 -9.50 8.08 0.72
CA GLN A 141 -9.09 7.40 -0.50
C GLN A 141 -7.56 7.30 -0.62
N PHE A 142 -6.82 8.36 -0.27
CA PHE A 142 -5.37 8.34 -0.27
C PHE A 142 -4.78 7.33 0.73
N VAL A 143 -5.34 7.24 1.95
CA VAL A 143 -4.92 6.23 2.94
C VAL A 143 -5.27 4.83 2.45
N ARG A 144 -6.49 4.63 1.93
CA ARG A 144 -6.94 3.35 1.35
C ARG A 144 -6.00 2.87 0.24
N ASP A 145 -5.66 3.75 -0.70
CA ASP A 145 -4.81 3.39 -1.83
C ASP A 145 -3.42 2.98 -1.41
N GLN A 146 -2.80 3.76 -0.52
CA GLN A 146 -1.50 3.47 0.06
C GLN A 146 -1.48 2.14 0.83
N VAL A 147 -2.49 1.90 1.67
CA VAL A 147 -2.58 0.65 2.43
C VAL A 147 -2.74 -0.52 1.46
N ALA A 148 -3.66 -0.43 0.50
CA ALA A 148 -3.86 -1.49 -0.48
C ALA A 148 -2.61 -1.75 -1.36
N ASP A 149 -1.74 -0.75 -1.60
CA ASP A 149 -0.48 -0.94 -2.33
C ASP A 149 0.51 -1.74 -1.49
N ALA A 150 0.66 -1.38 -0.21
CA ALA A 150 1.48 -2.15 0.72
C ALA A 150 0.96 -3.58 0.91
N LEU A 151 -0.36 -3.77 1.01
CA LEU A 151 -0.97 -5.10 1.09
C LEU A 151 -0.78 -5.90 -0.19
N PHE A 152 -0.86 -5.27 -1.36
CA PHE A 152 -0.59 -5.93 -2.63
C PHE A 152 0.83 -6.54 -2.65
N ASP A 153 1.83 -5.85 -2.12
CA ASP A 153 3.18 -6.38 -2.02
C ASP A 153 3.29 -7.48 -0.95
N LEU A 154 2.69 -7.26 0.23
CA LEU A 154 2.71 -8.24 1.33
C LEU A 154 2.01 -9.55 0.99
N LEU A 155 0.88 -9.51 0.28
CA LEU A 155 0.12 -10.71 -0.13
C LEU A 155 0.90 -11.58 -1.14
N ARG A 156 2.00 -11.07 -1.71
CA ARG A 156 2.89 -11.84 -2.60
C ARG A 156 4.01 -12.56 -1.85
N TRP A 157 4.15 -12.34 -0.55
CA TRP A 157 5.17 -13.02 0.24
C TRP A 157 4.66 -14.42 0.60
N GLU A 158 5.38 -15.45 0.16
CA GLU A 158 5.05 -16.85 0.45
C GLU A 158 5.52 -17.27 1.85
N GLU A 159 6.53 -16.58 2.39
CA GLU A 159 7.15 -16.87 3.67
C GLU A 159 7.44 -15.57 4.42
N GLY A 160 7.37 -15.63 5.76
CA GLY A 160 7.69 -14.51 6.63
C GLY A 160 7.13 -14.71 8.04
N GLU A 161 7.73 -14.03 9.01
CA GLU A 161 7.32 -14.02 10.41
C GLU A 161 6.41 -12.83 10.70
N LEU A 162 5.43 -13.03 11.57
CA LEU A 162 4.38 -12.09 11.93
C LEU A 162 4.43 -11.84 13.43
N ARG A 163 4.40 -10.57 13.83
CA ARG A 163 4.37 -10.17 15.24
C ARG A 163 3.44 -8.99 15.45
N PHE A 164 2.43 -9.15 16.29
CA PHE A 164 1.57 -8.04 16.70
C PHE A 164 1.96 -7.54 18.09
N VAL A 165 2.21 -6.24 18.18
CA VAL A 165 2.48 -5.51 19.42
C VAL A 165 1.28 -4.61 19.72
N PRO A 166 0.46 -4.93 20.75
CA PRO A 166 -0.67 -4.11 21.16
C PRO A 166 -0.24 -2.73 21.60
N ASP A 167 -1.08 -1.74 21.31
CA ASP A 167 -0.91 -0.34 21.70
C ASP A 167 0.42 0.31 21.26
N GLU A 168 1.22 -0.37 20.43
CA GLU A 168 2.40 0.19 19.82
C GLU A 168 1.99 1.31 18.86
N ALA A 169 2.50 2.51 19.12
CA ALA A 169 2.24 3.67 18.32
C ALA A 169 2.81 3.50 16.91
N CYS A 170 2.04 3.88 15.91
CA CYS A 170 2.53 3.97 14.54
C CYS A 170 3.53 5.13 14.45
N ALA A 171 4.82 4.80 14.43
CA ALA A 171 5.91 5.77 14.52
C ALA A 171 5.91 6.76 13.34
N ASP A 172 5.46 6.30 12.16
CA ASP A 172 5.43 7.08 10.93
C ASP A 172 4.18 6.77 10.09
N GLY A 173 3.54 7.80 9.52
CA GLY A 173 2.44 7.62 8.55
C GLY A 173 1.03 7.88 9.06
N ASP A 174 0.81 8.00 10.38
CA ASP A 174 -0.52 8.21 10.97
C ASP A 174 -1.10 9.58 10.65
N LEU A 175 -2.02 9.60 9.68
CA LEU A 175 -2.80 10.79 9.30
C LEU A 175 -4.02 11.02 10.20
N GLY A 176 -4.28 10.14 11.17
CA GLY A 176 -5.48 10.16 12.02
C GLY A 176 -6.74 9.70 11.31
N ILE A 177 -6.60 9.07 10.15
CA ILE A 177 -7.68 8.49 9.35
C ILE A 177 -7.42 6.99 9.29
N SER A 178 -8.44 6.19 9.54
CA SER A 178 -8.42 4.74 9.41
C SER A 178 -9.34 4.31 8.27
N VAL A 179 -9.08 3.13 7.72
CA VAL A 179 -9.85 2.52 6.64
C VAL A 179 -10.25 1.09 7.00
N PRO A 180 -11.45 0.63 6.59
CA PRO A 180 -11.90 -0.72 6.91
C PRO A 180 -11.00 -1.79 6.29
N VAL A 181 -10.68 -2.81 7.08
CA VAL A 181 -9.85 -3.97 6.65
C VAL A 181 -10.41 -4.61 5.37
N ASP A 182 -11.70 -4.89 5.31
CA ASP A 182 -12.33 -5.53 4.15
C ASP A 182 -12.17 -4.71 2.86
N SER A 183 -12.18 -3.38 2.99
CA SER A 183 -12.01 -2.48 1.85
C SER A 183 -10.59 -2.59 1.27
N VAL A 184 -9.56 -2.52 2.12
CA VAL A 184 -8.16 -2.57 1.65
C VAL A 184 -7.76 -3.97 1.18
N LEU A 185 -8.29 -5.03 1.81
CA LEU A 185 -8.08 -6.40 1.34
C LEU A 185 -8.71 -6.62 -0.04
N THR A 186 -9.93 -6.11 -0.26
CA THR A 186 -10.60 -6.20 -1.57
C THR A 186 -9.81 -5.46 -2.65
N ASP A 187 -9.31 -4.26 -2.35
CA ASP A 187 -8.55 -3.47 -3.32
C ASP A 187 -7.18 -4.10 -3.62
N ALA A 188 -6.51 -4.67 -2.62
CA ALA A 188 -5.26 -5.42 -2.79
C ALA A 188 -5.47 -6.70 -3.63
N ALA A 189 -6.54 -7.45 -3.39
CA ALA A 189 -6.88 -8.65 -4.16
C ALA A 189 -7.11 -8.32 -5.65
N LYS A 190 -7.86 -7.24 -5.95
CA LYS A 190 -8.05 -6.75 -7.32
C LYS A 190 -6.73 -6.37 -7.99
N ARG A 191 -5.80 -5.75 -7.25
CA ARG A 191 -4.46 -5.41 -7.77
C ARG A 191 -3.65 -6.67 -8.07
N LEU A 192 -3.76 -7.71 -7.24
CA LEU A 192 -3.11 -8.99 -7.48
C LEU A 192 -3.66 -9.71 -8.72
N GLU A 193 -4.98 -9.75 -8.89
CA GLU A 193 -5.61 -10.28 -10.10
C GLU A 193 -5.18 -9.52 -11.36
N LEU A 194 -5.17 -8.19 -11.28
CA LEU A 194 -4.71 -7.34 -12.37
C LEU A 194 -3.22 -7.60 -12.68
N TRP A 195 -2.39 -7.75 -11.66
CA TRP A 195 -0.97 -8.06 -11.83
C TRP A 195 -0.75 -9.38 -12.56
N ASN A 196 -1.54 -10.41 -12.26
CA ASN A 196 -1.45 -11.68 -12.98
C ASN A 196 -1.78 -11.52 -14.47
N LYS A 197 -2.83 -10.74 -14.80
CA LYS A 197 -3.15 -10.40 -16.21
C LYS A 197 -2.07 -9.56 -16.88
N ILE A 198 -1.47 -8.62 -16.14
CA ILE A 198 -0.35 -7.82 -16.62
C ILE A 198 0.81 -8.75 -16.99
N LYS A 199 1.18 -9.71 -16.14
CA LYS A 199 2.30 -10.63 -16.41
C LYS A 199 2.13 -11.48 -17.66
N GLU A 200 0.90 -11.85 -18.02
CA GLU A 200 0.64 -12.55 -19.29
C GLU A 200 1.06 -11.73 -20.51
N LYS A 201 0.96 -10.39 -20.40
CA LYS A 201 1.27 -9.45 -21.49
C LYS A 201 2.52 -8.61 -21.25
N ILE A 202 3.13 -8.68 -20.08
CA ILE A 202 4.36 -8.00 -19.68
C ILE A 202 5.14 -9.00 -18.81
N PRO A 203 5.68 -10.08 -19.41
CA PRO A 203 6.30 -11.16 -18.65
C PRO A 203 7.56 -10.74 -17.91
N SER A 204 8.23 -9.68 -18.37
CA SER A 204 9.37 -9.09 -17.68
C SER A 204 9.42 -7.57 -17.86
N LEU A 205 10.20 -6.89 -17.03
CA LEU A 205 10.46 -5.46 -17.19
C LEU A 205 11.23 -5.13 -18.48
N ASP A 206 11.81 -6.13 -19.14
CA ASP A 206 12.49 -5.96 -20.42
C ASP A 206 11.53 -6.01 -21.62
N THR A 207 10.23 -6.24 -21.37
CA THR A 207 9.17 -6.13 -22.39
C THR A 207 9.18 -4.72 -22.98
N ARG A 208 9.29 -4.63 -24.30
CA ARG A 208 9.35 -3.35 -25.04
C ARG A 208 8.04 -3.02 -25.71
N PHE A 209 7.73 -1.72 -25.74
CA PHE A 209 6.54 -1.18 -26.37
C PHE A 209 6.90 -0.04 -27.32
N ALA A 210 6.08 0.11 -28.37
CA ALA A 210 6.10 1.26 -29.24
C ALA A 210 4.66 1.76 -29.47
N MET A 211 4.51 3.03 -29.84
CA MET A 211 3.22 3.56 -30.28
C MET A 211 2.71 2.77 -31.50
N ALA A 212 1.42 2.47 -31.51
CA ALA A 212 0.82 1.77 -32.64
C ALA A 212 0.91 2.63 -33.92
N SER A 213 1.38 2.04 -35.03
CA SER A 213 1.62 2.74 -36.31
C SER A 213 0.35 3.05 -37.13
N GLY A 214 -0.83 2.68 -36.63
CA GLY A 214 -2.13 2.99 -37.23
C GLY A 214 -3.07 3.53 -36.17
N PRO A 215 -4.21 4.17 -36.55
CA PRO A 215 -5.21 4.59 -35.59
C PRO A 215 -5.67 3.35 -34.82
N GLY A 216 -5.16 3.21 -33.59
CA GLY A 216 -5.51 2.12 -32.69
C GLY A 216 -7.02 2.04 -32.63
N ALA A 217 -7.56 0.87 -32.95
CA ALA A 217 -8.96 0.67 -33.25
C ALA A 217 -9.88 1.21 -32.13
N ARG A 218 -10.36 2.45 -32.30
CA ARG A 218 -11.62 3.05 -31.83
C ARG A 218 -11.58 4.55 -32.16
N ASN A 219 -12.54 5.03 -32.96
CA ASN A 219 -12.81 6.45 -33.23
C ASN A 219 -13.38 7.19 -32.00
N GLY A 220 -12.80 6.99 -30.82
CA GLY A 220 -13.17 7.67 -29.58
C GLY A 220 -12.09 8.66 -29.17
N GLU A 221 -12.49 9.74 -28.50
CA GLU A 221 -11.53 10.64 -27.85
C GLU A 221 -10.69 9.85 -26.84
N ILE A 222 -9.37 9.85 -27.04
CA ILE A 222 -8.42 9.24 -26.12
C ILE A 222 -8.17 10.24 -24.99
N ASN A 223 -8.75 9.99 -23.81
CA ASN A 223 -8.53 10.82 -22.63
C ASN A 223 -7.46 10.19 -21.74
N LEU A 224 -6.24 10.74 -21.78
CA LEU A 224 -5.11 10.28 -20.97
C LEU A 224 -4.90 11.15 -19.74
N LYS A 225 -4.68 10.52 -18.60
CA LYS A 225 -4.25 11.21 -17.38
C LYS A 225 -2.80 11.72 -17.52
N PRO A 226 -2.37 12.71 -16.72
CA PRO A 226 -1.00 13.26 -16.81
C PRO A 226 0.12 12.22 -16.75
N ARG A 227 0.00 11.21 -15.87
CA ARG A 227 0.99 10.12 -15.76
C ARG A 227 1.02 9.21 -16.99
N GLU A 228 -0.16 8.94 -17.57
CA GLU A 228 -0.32 8.15 -18.79
C GLU A 228 0.28 8.90 -19.99
N TRP A 229 -0.04 10.18 -20.11
CA TRP A 229 0.53 11.05 -21.14
C TRP A 229 2.06 11.11 -21.05
N MET A 230 2.60 11.23 -19.84
CA MET A 230 4.05 11.24 -19.60
C MET A 230 4.72 9.96 -20.09
N LEU A 231 4.19 8.79 -19.73
CA LEU A 231 4.74 7.51 -20.21
C LEU A 231 4.65 7.39 -21.74
N LEU A 232 3.56 7.84 -22.35
CA LEU A 232 3.40 7.84 -23.80
C LEU A 232 4.45 8.73 -24.49
N CYS A 233 4.76 9.90 -23.95
CA CYS A 233 5.83 10.77 -24.47
C CYS A 233 7.21 10.11 -24.40
N TYR A 234 7.47 9.28 -23.39
CA TYR A 234 8.73 8.56 -23.23
C TYR A 234 8.80 7.24 -24.00
N LEU A 235 7.72 6.79 -24.63
CA LEU A 235 7.67 5.56 -25.44
C LEU A 235 8.32 5.68 -26.83
N HIS A 236 9.01 6.78 -27.12
CA HIS A 236 9.70 6.97 -28.39
C HIS A 236 10.80 5.92 -28.60
N GLY A 237 10.79 5.22 -29.74
CA GLY A 237 11.90 4.35 -30.15
C GLY A 237 12.04 3.03 -29.39
N SER A 238 10.92 2.38 -29.02
CA SER A 238 10.90 0.99 -28.51
C SER A 238 11.57 0.81 -27.14
N ARG A 239 11.00 1.46 -26.11
CA ARG A 239 11.53 1.37 -24.74
C ARG A 239 10.97 0.18 -23.98
N SER A 240 11.79 -0.36 -23.08
CA SER A 240 11.37 -1.38 -22.12
C SER A 240 10.63 -0.75 -20.94
N VAL A 241 9.86 -1.56 -20.23
CA VAL A 241 9.20 -1.14 -18.98
C VAL A 241 10.26 -0.66 -17.97
N ARG A 242 11.40 -1.34 -17.86
CA ARG A 242 12.54 -0.97 -17.01
C ARG A 242 13.04 0.44 -17.32
N GLU A 243 13.30 0.73 -18.59
CA GLU A 243 13.78 2.05 -19.02
C GLU A 243 12.76 3.16 -18.69
N LEU A 244 11.47 2.86 -18.80
CA LEU A 244 10.41 3.81 -18.46
C LEU A 244 10.29 4.05 -16.95
N VAL A 245 10.46 3.01 -16.12
CA VAL A 245 10.55 3.13 -14.65
C VAL A 245 11.71 4.04 -14.27
N GLU A 246 12.90 3.80 -14.82
CA GLU A 246 14.11 4.60 -14.54
C GLU A 246 13.95 6.07 -14.94
N LEU A 247 13.29 6.35 -16.07
CA LEU A 247 13.10 7.71 -16.57
C LEU A 247 12.02 8.51 -15.82
N THR A 248 10.97 7.83 -15.37
CA THR A 248 9.81 8.49 -14.74
C THR A 248 9.87 8.47 -13.21
N GLY A 249 10.61 7.53 -12.64
CA GLY A 249 10.63 7.26 -11.19
C GLY A 249 9.33 6.64 -10.67
N TYR A 250 8.44 6.15 -11.55
CA TYR A 250 7.23 5.44 -11.16
C TYR A 250 7.58 4.02 -10.67
N SER A 251 6.69 3.41 -9.89
CA SER A 251 6.90 2.01 -9.48
C SER A 251 6.73 1.04 -10.66
N ASP A 252 7.34 -0.14 -10.56
CA ASP A 252 7.19 -1.22 -11.54
C ASP A 252 5.71 -1.54 -11.80
N PHE A 253 4.93 -1.68 -10.74
CA PHE A 253 3.50 -1.98 -10.83
C PHE A 253 2.72 -0.87 -11.51
N GLU A 254 2.95 0.40 -11.13
CA GLU A 254 2.24 1.52 -11.74
C GLU A 254 2.56 1.64 -13.23
N THR A 255 3.84 1.55 -13.59
CA THR A 255 4.30 1.64 -14.98
C THR A 255 3.71 0.52 -15.81
N ALA A 256 3.83 -0.73 -15.36
CA ALA A 256 3.29 -1.89 -16.06
C ALA A 256 1.75 -1.83 -16.17
N ARG A 257 1.05 -1.34 -15.14
CA ARG A 257 -0.41 -1.16 -15.16
C ARG A 257 -0.84 -0.15 -16.23
N ILE A 258 -0.17 0.99 -16.32
CA ILE A 258 -0.48 2.02 -17.33
C ILE A 258 -0.21 1.48 -18.73
N LEU A 259 0.95 0.85 -18.94
CA LEU A 259 1.32 0.25 -20.23
C LEU A 259 0.34 -0.85 -20.65
N TYR A 260 -0.06 -1.72 -19.72
CA TYR A 260 -1.07 -2.74 -19.98
C TYR A 260 -2.41 -2.13 -20.41
N GLY A 261 -2.85 -1.06 -19.76
CA GLY A 261 -4.07 -0.33 -20.15
C GLY A 261 -3.98 0.25 -21.56
N MET A 262 -2.86 0.89 -21.90
CA MET A 262 -2.62 1.42 -23.25
C MET A 262 -2.54 0.31 -24.31
N TYR A 263 -1.89 -0.81 -23.98
CA TYR A 263 -1.74 -1.97 -24.86
C TYR A 263 -3.11 -2.63 -25.11
N ALA A 264 -3.89 -2.89 -24.05
CA ALA A 264 -5.24 -3.42 -24.16
C ALA A 264 -6.19 -2.45 -24.90
N GLY A 265 -5.94 -1.16 -24.81
CA GLY A 265 -6.63 -0.10 -25.56
C GLY A 265 -6.17 0.05 -27.02
N GLY A 266 -5.12 -0.66 -27.45
CA GLY A 266 -4.57 -0.59 -28.81
C GLY A 266 -3.76 0.68 -29.11
N LEU A 267 -3.38 1.45 -28.10
CA LEU A 267 -2.56 2.67 -28.26
C LEU A 267 -1.08 2.35 -28.48
N ILE A 268 -0.62 1.25 -27.91
CA ILE A 268 0.76 0.76 -28.02
C ILE A 268 0.76 -0.73 -28.37
N GLY A 269 1.81 -1.18 -29.05
CA GLY A 269 2.04 -2.58 -29.39
C GLY A 269 3.37 -3.07 -28.84
N ARG A 270 3.49 -4.39 -28.64
CA ARG A 270 4.79 -4.99 -28.29
C ARG A 270 5.73 -4.97 -29.47
N VAL A 271 7.00 -4.76 -29.17
CA VAL A 271 8.07 -4.78 -30.17
C VAL A 271 9.25 -5.61 -29.68
N GLY A 272 9.96 -6.21 -30.63
CA GLY A 272 11.20 -6.91 -30.39
C GLY A 272 12.36 -5.94 -30.09
N PRO A 273 13.55 -6.48 -29.80
CA PRO A 273 14.72 -5.67 -29.45
C PRO A 273 15.16 -4.70 -30.54
N ALA A 274 14.88 -5.00 -31.82
CA ALA A 274 15.19 -4.13 -32.95
C ALA A 274 14.01 -3.22 -33.36
N GLY A 275 12.94 -3.19 -32.56
CA GLY A 275 11.76 -2.38 -32.81
C GLY A 275 10.77 -2.98 -33.82
N GLU A 276 10.98 -4.23 -34.20
CA GLU A 276 10.06 -4.99 -35.04
C GLU A 276 8.75 -5.30 -34.27
N PRO A 277 7.57 -5.13 -34.88
CA PRO A 277 6.31 -5.53 -34.25
C PRO A 277 6.34 -7.03 -33.89
N LEU A 278 5.88 -7.36 -32.69
CA LEU A 278 5.63 -8.75 -32.30
C LEU A 278 4.15 -9.04 -32.53
N ASP A 279 3.85 -10.09 -33.31
CA ASP A 279 2.50 -10.63 -33.40
C ASP A 279 2.17 -11.33 -32.07
N ASP A 280 1.11 -10.85 -31.40
CA ASP A 280 0.60 -11.39 -30.12
C ASP A 280 -0.42 -12.54 -30.31
#